data_AF-A0A1H9V8U0-F1
#
_entry.id   AF-A0A1H9V8U0-F1
#
_cell.length_a   1.000
_cell.length_b   1.000
_cell.length_c   1.000
_cell.angle_alpha   90.00
_cell.angle_beta   90.00
_cell.angle_gamma   90.00
#
_symmetry.space_group_name_H-M   'P 1'
#
loop_
_entity.id
_entity.type
_entity.pdbx_description
1 polymer ?
#
loop_
_entity_poly.entity_id
_entity_poly.type
_entity_poly.pdbx_seq_one_letter_code
_entity_poly.pdbx_strand_id
1 'polypeptide(L)'
;MHCRGLVGGTGFAVDASLISADVQKQSSSRAEYWDADAIDPLEAPRAVREYLDTLDEAAFGAATTVTPKFTAHADPASQWTAARKGPAFFAYSDNYLIDTDHGIIMDVEATRSVRQAEVGSARTMLDRTERRFGLRPDWLAADTAYGSEENLVWLTLKRQILPFIPVFDKSERTDGTWSRSDFTWDEERDRYLCPEGKELRHSRRNYSDPARSATGMKPRRYRALKADCQDCPSKAKCCPKSDVRSINREKYEIVRDFARACTASAGSVPWDGVGAPTFGEVQA
;
A
#
# COMPACT_ATOMS: atom_id res chain seq x y z
N MET A 1 10.55 18.82 -22.65
CA MET A 1 9.32 19.31 -23.32
C MET A 1 8.35 19.74 -22.22
N HIS A 2 7.81 20.95 -22.27
CA HIS A 2 6.77 21.39 -21.32
C HIS A 2 5.41 21.10 -21.95
N CYS A 3 4.63 20.18 -21.37
CA CYS A 3 3.28 19.81 -21.82
C CYS A 3 2.24 20.88 -21.44
N ARG A 4 2.45 22.14 -21.88
CA ARG A 4 1.57 23.26 -21.48
C ARG A 4 0.14 23.05 -22.01
N GLY A 5 -0.79 22.83 -21.09
CA GLY A 5 -2.23 22.83 -21.33
C GLY A 5 -2.86 21.51 -21.79
N LEU A 6 -2.05 20.46 -22.00
CA LEU A 6 -2.58 19.13 -22.31
C LEU A 6 -2.85 18.32 -21.05
N VAL A 7 -2.03 18.50 -20.01
CA VAL A 7 -2.08 17.76 -18.75
C VAL A 7 -2.25 18.76 -17.61
N GLY A 8 -3.10 18.46 -16.63
CA GLY A 8 -3.31 19.31 -15.46
C GLY A 8 -2.10 19.30 -14.52
N GLY A 9 -1.58 18.10 -14.23
CA GLY A 9 -0.31 17.92 -13.52
C GLY A 9 -0.41 18.08 -12.00
N THR A 10 -1.60 18.34 -11.46
CA THR A 10 -1.85 18.52 -10.02
C THR A 10 -2.32 17.23 -9.35
N GLY A 11 -3.21 16.48 -10.01
CA GLY A 11 -3.86 15.31 -9.43
C GLY A 11 -3.78 14.10 -10.33
N PHE A 12 -3.15 13.02 -9.86
CA PHE A 12 -3.03 11.77 -10.60
C PHE A 12 -3.85 10.64 -9.96
N ALA A 13 -4.23 9.66 -10.76
CA ALA A 13 -4.80 8.40 -10.33
C ALA A 13 -3.94 7.23 -10.83
N VAL A 14 -3.84 6.17 -10.03
CA VAL A 14 -3.21 4.91 -10.45
C VAL A 14 -4.21 3.76 -10.33
N ASP A 15 -4.26 2.93 -11.38
CA ASP A 15 -5.10 1.74 -11.45
C ASP A 15 -4.42 0.64 -12.27
N ALA A 16 -4.84 -0.61 -12.05
CA ALA A 16 -4.31 -1.78 -12.72
C ALA A 16 -5.43 -2.62 -13.36
N SER A 17 -5.28 -2.94 -14.64
CA SER A 17 -6.18 -3.85 -15.35
C SER A 17 -5.56 -5.22 -15.52
N LEU A 18 -6.32 -6.25 -15.14
CA LEU A 18 -5.93 -7.65 -15.37
C LEU A 18 -6.19 -8.05 -16.82
N ILE A 19 -5.10 -8.31 -17.54
CA ILE A 19 -5.07 -8.80 -18.91
C ILE A 19 -4.79 -10.31 -18.88
N SER A 20 -5.71 -11.11 -19.44
CA SER A 20 -5.51 -12.55 -19.51
C SER A 20 -4.34 -12.86 -20.46
N ALA A 21 -3.44 -13.72 -20.01
CA ALA A 21 -2.45 -14.32 -20.89
C ALA A 21 -3.15 -15.36 -21.77
N ASP A 22 -2.74 -15.46 -23.03
CA ASP A 22 -3.23 -16.46 -23.97
C ASP A 22 -2.47 -17.78 -23.77
N VAL A 23 -2.78 -18.47 -22.66
CA VAL A 23 -2.15 -19.74 -22.30
C VAL A 23 -3.16 -20.79 -21.89
N GLN A 24 -2.90 -22.03 -22.30
CA GLN A 24 -3.70 -23.18 -21.90
C GLN A 24 -3.39 -23.59 -20.46
N LYS A 25 -4.38 -23.45 -19.57
CA LYS A 25 -4.22 -23.72 -18.12
C LYS A 25 -3.71 -25.13 -17.80
N GLN A 26 -4.08 -26.13 -18.60
CA GLN A 26 -3.66 -27.52 -18.43
C GLN A 26 -2.19 -27.74 -18.81
N SER A 27 -1.61 -26.87 -19.62
CA SER A 27 -0.18 -26.85 -19.97
C SER A 27 0.60 -26.02 -18.95
N SER A 28 0.51 -26.42 -17.68
CA SER A 28 1.24 -25.78 -16.58
C SER A 28 1.71 -26.80 -15.56
N SER A 29 2.82 -26.48 -14.90
CA SER A 29 3.35 -27.27 -13.78
C SER A 29 3.22 -26.45 -12.50
N ARG A 30 3.14 -27.13 -11.35
CA ARG A 30 3.41 -26.44 -10.08
C ARG A 30 4.83 -25.90 -10.14
N ALA A 31 5.07 -24.71 -9.59
CA ALA A 31 6.39 -24.09 -9.67
C ALA A 31 7.50 -24.96 -9.06
N GLU A 32 7.18 -25.79 -8.07
CA GLU A 32 8.10 -26.78 -7.46
C GLU A 32 8.61 -27.85 -8.46
N TYR A 33 7.87 -28.10 -9.54
CA TYR A 33 8.20 -29.08 -10.58
C TYR A 33 8.51 -28.41 -11.92
N TRP A 34 8.66 -27.09 -11.92
CA TRP A 34 9.11 -26.36 -13.10
C TRP A 34 10.64 -26.32 -13.09
N ASP A 35 11.24 -27.08 -13.99
CA ASP A 35 12.68 -27.08 -14.20
C ASP A 35 13.00 -26.30 -15.47
N ALA A 36 13.40 -25.02 -15.30
CA ALA A 36 13.79 -24.17 -16.41
C ALA A 36 15.12 -24.64 -17.03
N ASP A 37 15.97 -25.31 -16.26
CA ASP A 37 17.30 -25.76 -16.69
C ASP A 37 17.22 -27.02 -17.57
N ALA A 38 16.07 -27.70 -17.59
CA ALA A 38 15.80 -28.81 -18.50
C ALA A 38 15.59 -28.37 -19.96
N ILE A 39 15.45 -27.06 -20.22
CA ILE A 39 15.28 -26.51 -21.57
C ILE A 39 16.64 -26.01 -22.05
N ASP A 40 17.20 -26.62 -23.09
CA ASP A 40 18.43 -26.12 -23.74
C ASP A 40 18.07 -24.96 -24.70
N PRO A 41 18.48 -23.71 -24.41
CA PRO A 41 18.22 -22.58 -25.30
C PRO A 41 18.86 -22.74 -26.67
N LEU A 42 19.93 -23.53 -26.79
CA LEU A 42 20.62 -23.80 -28.04
C LEU A 42 19.85 -24.75 -28.96
N GLU A 43 18.87 -25.50 -28.46
CA GLU A 43 17.98 -26.30 -29.30
C GLU A 43 16.82 -25.48 -29.89
N ALA A 44 16.62 -24.25 -29.43
CA ALA A 44 15.59 -23.37 -29.99
C ALA A 44 15.95 -22.88 -31.41
N PRO A 45 14.96 -22.73 -32.33
CA PRO A 45 15.19 -22.17 -33.66
C PRO A 45 15.88 -20.81 -33.61
N ARG A 46 16.74 -20.50 -34.59
CA ARG A 46 17.49 -19.24 -34.64
C ARG A 46 16.61 -18.00 -34.43
N ALA A 47 15.44 -17.95 -35.08
CA ALA A 47 14.51 -16.83 -34.95
C ALA A 47 13.94 -16.67 -33.53
N VAL A 48 13.77 -17.77 -32.79
CA VAL A 48 13.32 -17.75 -31.39
C VAL A 48 14.43 -17.22 -30.50
N ARG A 49 15.68 -17.64 -30.71
CA ARG A 49 16.84 -17.14 -29.95
C ARG A 49 17.07 -15.65 -30.18
N GLU A 50 17.09 -15.21 -31.43
CA GLU A 50 17.25 -13.78 -31.77
C GLU A 50 16.12 -12.92 -31.19
N TYR A 51 14.90 -13.44 -31.12
CA TYR A 51 13.78 -12.75 -30.46
C TYR A 51 14.00 -12.67 -28.94
N LEU A 52 14.35 -13.78 -28.28
CA LEU A 52 14.59 -13.82 -26.83
C LEU A 52 15.77 -12.93 -26.41
N ASP A 53 16.85 -12.86 -27.21
CA ASP A 53 18.00 -11.98 -26.95
C ASP A 53 17.65 -10.48 -26.99
N THR A 54 16.53 -10.11 -27.63
CA THR A 54 16.04 -8.72 -27.67
C THR A 54 15.05 -8.40 -26.55
N LEU A 55 14.55 -9.41 -25.83
CA LEU A 55 13.66 -9.20 -24.70
C LEU A 55 14.46 -8.78 -23.47
N ASP A 56 14.09 -7.64 -22.89
CA ASP A 56 14.69 -7.11 -21.68
C ASP A 56 14.44 -8.07 -20.51
N GLU A 57 15.50 -8.67 -19.95
CA GLU A 57 15.44 -9.54 -18.77
C GLU A 57 14.74 -8.86 -17.57
N ALA A 58 14.77 -7.52 -17.51
CA ALA A 58 14.11 -6.75 -16.46
C ALA A 58 12.58 -6.87 -16.49
N ALA A 59 11.97 -7.08 -17.66
CA ALA A 59 10.52 -7.11 -17.82
C ALA A 59 9.88 -8.43 -17.34
N PHE A 60 10.61 -9.54 -17.34
CA PHE A 60 10.02 -10.88 -17.16
C PHE A 60 10.34 -11.57 -15.82
N GLY A 61 11.36 -11.13 -15.07
CA GLY A 61 11.84 -11.87 -13.88
C GLY A 61 12.04 -11.10 -12.58
N ALA A 62 12.38 -9.81 -12.62
CA ALA A 62 12.88 -9.09 -11.43
C ALA A 62 11.79 -8.49 -10.51
N ALA A 63 10.52 -8.49 -10.93
CA ALA A 63 9.49 -7.69 -10.26
C ALA A 63 9.04 -8.23 -8.88
N THR A 64 9.22 -9.53 -8.59
CA THR A 64 8.82 -10.10 -7.29
C THR A 64 9.52 -11.40 -6.96
N THR A 65 9.90 -11.58 -5.68
CA THR A 65 10.43 -12.84 -5.14
C THR A 65 9.34 -13.89 -4.86
N VAL A 66 8.07 -13.56 -5.11
CA VAL A 66 6.95 -14.46 -4.85
C VAL A 66 6.90 -15.55 -5.92
N THR A 67 7.16 -16.79 -5.49
CA THR A 67 7.01 -17.96 -6.36
C THR A 67 5.53 -18.19 -6.70
N PRO A 68 5.15 -18.26 -7.98
CA PRO A 68 3.77 -18.52 -8.37
C PRO A 68 3.36 -19.96 -8.02
N LYS A 69 2.06 -20.20 -7.82
CA LYS A 69 1.57 -21.56 -7.52
C LYS A 69 1.71 -22.51 -8.72
N PHE A 70 1.47 -21.98 -9.91
CA PHE A 70 1.60 -22.67 -11.18
C PHE A 70 2.37 -21.76 -12.14
N THR A 71 3.17 -22.38 -13.00
CA THR A 71 3.92 -21.74 -14.08
C THR A 71 3.40 -22.30 -15.40
N ALA A 72 2.89 -21.44 -16.28
CA ALA A 72 2.50 -21.85 -17.62
C ALA A 72 3.75 -22.13 -18.45
N HIS A 73 3.75 -23.21 -19.23
CA HIS A 73 4.93 -23.59 -20.02
C HIS A 73 5.16 -22.62 -21.20
N ALA A 74 4.08 -22.17 -21.83
CA ALA A 74 4.14 -21.25 -22.98
C ALA A 74 4.42 -19.80 -22.59
N ASP A 75 4.12 -19.42 -21.34
CA ASP A 75 4.42 -18.09 -20.80
C ASP A 75 4.71 -18.16 -19.29
N PRO A 76 5.96 -18.46 -18.91
CA PRO A 76 6.36 -18.60 -17.50
C PRO A 76 6.26 -17.31 -16.68
N ALA A 77 6.23 -16.13 -17.32
CA ALA A 77 6.13 -14.85 -16.62
C ALA A 77 4.69 -14.44 -16.33
N SER A 78 3.70 -15.02 -17.00
CA SER A 78 2.31 -14.85 -16.62
C SER A 78 2.07 -15.28 -15.16
N GLN A 79 1.15 -14.60 -14.47
CA GLN A 79 0.87 -14.87 -13.06
C GLN A 79 -0.43 -15.67 -12.91
N TRP A 80 -0.36 -16.80 -12.22
CA TRP A 80 -1.55 -17.53 -11.78
C TRP A 80 -2.33 -16.72 -10.74
N THR A 81 -3.56 -16.30 -11.07
CA THR A 81 -4.42 -15.45 -10.23
C THR A 81 -5.89 -15.88 -10.25
N ALA A 82 -6.59 -15.63 -9.14
CA ALA A 82 -8.03 -15.87 -8.97
C ALA A 82 -8.82 -14.57 -8.73
N ALA A 83 -8.25 -13.42 -9.06
CA ALA A 83 -8.78 -12.11 -8.71
C ALA A 83 -10.21 -11.83 -9.24
N ARG A 84 -10.63 -12.45 -10.36
CA ARG A 84 -11.98 -12.29 -10.93
C ARG A 84 -13.08 -13.10 -10.24
N LYS A 85 -12.86 -13.60 -9.01
CA LYS A 85 -13.84 -14.42 -8.24
C LYS A 85 -14.41 -15.61 -9.04
N GLY A 86 -13.60 -16.18 -9.93
CA GLY A 86 -13.91 -17.31 -10.79
C GLY A 86 -12.72 -18.28 -10.89
N PRO A 87 -12.73 -19.22 -11.84
CA PRO A 87 -11.63 -20.16 -12.03
C PRO A 87 -10.33 -19.40 -12.28
N ALA A 88 -9.29 -19.73 -11.51
CA ALA A 88 -7.99 -19.09 -11.65
C ALA A 88 -7.43 -19.21 -13.08
N PHE A 89 -6.71 -18.19 -13.51
CA PHE A 89 -6.15 -18.06 -14.84
C PHE A 89 -4.80 -17.34 -14.79
N PHE A 90 -4.08 -17.34 -15.90
CA PHE A 90 -2.81 -16.67 -16.04
C PHE A 90 -3.02 -15.26 -16.58
N ALA A 91 -2.38 -14.26 -15.97
CA ALA A 91 -2.61 -12.86 -16.31
C ALA A 91 -1.40 -11.96 -16.07
N TYR A 92 -1.42 -10.81 -16.73
CA TYR A 92 -0.59 -9.63 -16.45
C TYR A 92 -1.46 -8.50 -15.89
N SER A 93 -0.83 -7.59 -15.17
CA SER A 93 -1.44 -6.32 -14.79
C SER A 93 -0.86 -5.23 -15.68
N ASP A 94 -1.72 -4.55 -16.42
CA ASP A 94 -1.36 -3.31 -17.09
C ASP A 94 -1.70 -2.14 -16.17
N ASN A 95 -0.68 -1.44 -15.68
CA ASN A 95 -0.84 -0.37 -14.71
C ASN A 95 -0.79 0.98 -15.43
N TYR A 96 -1.72 1.87 -15.08
CA TYR A 96 -1.86 3.17 -15.69
C TYR A 96 -1.66 4.26 -14.65
N LEU A 97 -0.88 5.29 -14.98
CA LEU A 97 -0.86 6.56 -14.27
C LEU A 97 -1.64 7.58 -15.09
N ILE A 98 -2.67 8.18 -14.52
CA ILE A 98 -3.65 8.98 -15.25
C ILE A 98 -3.74 10.38 -14.63
N ASP A 99 -3.67 11.42 -15.45
CA ASP A 99 -4.02 12.78 -15.08
C ASP A 99 -5.53 12.90 -14.91
N THR A 100 -5.97 13.32 -13.73
CA THR A 100 -7.40 13.34 -13.39
C THR A 100 -8.14 14.55 -13.95
N ASP A 101 -7.42 15.62 -14.27
CA ASP A 101 -8.00 16.85 -14.82
C ASP A 101 -8.46 16.65 -16.27
N HIS A 102 -7.71 15.88 -17.07
CA HIS A 102 -7.99 15.67 -18.49
C HIS A 102 -8.15 14.20 -18.90
N GLY A 103 -8.00 13.24 -17.98
CA GLY A 103 -8.14 11.81 -18.26
C GLY A 103 -7.01 11.26 -19.14
N ILE A 104 -5.83 11.88 -19.12
CA ILE A 104 -4.70 11.50 -19.97
C ILE A 104 -3.83 10.48 -19.27
N ILE A 105 -3.53 9.38 -19.96
CA ILE A 105 -2.56 8.40 -19.49
C ILE A 105 -1.16 9.01 -19.59
N MET A 106 -0.56 9.27 -18.44
CA MET A 106 0.77 9.86 -18.27
C MET A 106 1.87 8.82 -18.45
N ASP A 107 1.62 7.61 -17.97
CA ASP A 107 2.56 6.50 -18.05
C ASP A 107 1.82 5.16 -17.96
N VAL A 108 2.45 4.12 -18.49
CA VAL A 108 1.98 2.73 -18.41
C VAL A 108 3.12 1.82 -18.01
N GLU A 109 2.82 0.82 -17.19
CA GLU A 109 3.79 -0.19 -16.78
C GLU A 109 3.11 -1.56 -16.70
N ALA A 110 3.50 -2.47 -17.58
CA ALA A 110 3.05 -3.85 -17.53
C ALA A 110 3.85 -4.63 -16.48
N THR A 111 3.15 -5.35 -15.59
CA THR A 111 3.78 -6.16 -14.55
C THR A 111 3.13 -7.54 -14.43
N ARG A 112 3.77 -8.45 -13.68
CA ARG A 112 3.08 -9.64 -13.17
C ARG A 112 1.88 -9.21 -12.31
N SER A 113 0.80 -10.00 -12.35
CA SER A 113 -0.44 -9.72 -11.61
C SER A 113 -0.33 -10.00 -10.11
N VAL A 114 0.57 -9.29 -9.43
CA VAL A 114 0.86 -9.44 -8.00
C VAL A 114 0.87 -8.05 -7.37
N ARG A 115 0.16 -7.89 -6.25
CA ARG A 115 0.00 -6.60 -5.55
C ARG A 115 1.32 -5.86 -5.31
N GLN A 116 2.38 -6.57 -4.92
CA GLN A 116 3.69 -5.95 -4.68
C GLN A 116 4.27 -5.31 -5.96
N ALA A 117 4.07 -5.95 -7.10
CA ALA A 117 4.52 -5.44 -8.40
C ALA A 117 3.67 -4.25 -8.85
N GLU A 118 2.35 -4.26 -8.59
CA GLU A 118 1.44 -3.14 -8.87
C GLU A 118 1.77 -1.89 -8.02
N VAL A 119 2.04 -2.07 -6.72
CA VAL A 119 2.48 -0.95 -5.88
C VAL A 119 3.86 -0.43 -6.32
N GLY A 120 4.76 -1.33 -6.75
CA GLY A 120 6.05 -0.96 -7.31
C GLY A 120 5.93 -0.17 -8.62
N SER A 121 5.04 -0.59 -9.53
CA SER A 121 4.83 0.07 -10.81
C SER A 121 4.30 1.49 -10.65
N ALA A 122 3.42 1.75 -9.67
CA ALA A 122 2.99 3.10 -9.33
C ALA A 122 4.16 4.03 -9.00
N ARG A 123 5.13 3.55 -8.21
CA ARG A 123 6.34 4.32 -7.87
C ARG A 123 7.22 4.55 -9.10
N THR A 124 7.43 3.52 -9.91
CA THR A 124 8.19 3.59 -11.17
C THR A 124 7.58 4.61 -12.14
N MET A 125 6.26 4.59 -12.33
CA MET A 125 5.54 5.51 -13.21
C MET A 125 5.61 6.95 -12.72
N LEU A 126 5.50 7.19 -11.41
CA LEU A 126 5.67 8.53 -10.82
C LEU A 126 7.09 9.06 -11.05
N ASP A 127 8.13 8.25 -10.78
CA ASP A 127 9.53 8.63 -11.00
C ASP A 127 9.85 8.90 -12.47
N ARG A 128 9.32 8.06 -13.36
CA ARG A 128 9.53 8.19 -14.79
C ARG A 128 8.80 9.41 -15.36
N THR A 129 7.59 9.70 -14.88
CA THR A 129 6.81 10.89 -15.26
C THR A 129 7.50 12.17 -14.81
N GLU A 130 7.98 12.22 -13.56
CA GLU A 130 8.75 13.35 -13.05
C GLU A 130 10.03 13.57 -13.86
N ARG A 131 10.79 12.50 -14.13
CA ARG A 131 12.04 12.58 -14.89
C ARG A 131 11.83 13.00 -16.36
N ARG A 132 10.78 12.49 -17.02
CA ARG A 132 10.54 12.74 -18.46
C ARG A 132 9.86 14.08 -18.72
N PHE A 133 8.90 14.45 -17.87
CA PHE A 133 8.01 15.58 -18.11
C PHE A 133 8.18 16.72 -17.09
N GLY A 134 8.91 16.50 -15.99
CA GLY A 134 9.04 17.47 -14.91
C GLY A 134 7.75 17.66 -14.13
N LEU A 135 6.85 16.67 -14.15
CA LEU A 135 5.55 16.72 -13.51
C LEU A 135 5.55 15.83 -12.25
N ARG A 136 5.18 16.43 -11.13
CA ARG A 136 4.97 15.74 -9.85
C ARG A 136 3.59 16.15 -9.33
N PRO A 137 2.66 15.21 -9.15
CA PRO A 137 1.33 15.55 -8.68
C PRO A 137 1.38 15.98 -7.21
N ASP A 138 0.48 16.87 -6.82
CA ASP A 138 0.24 17.25 -5.43
C ASP A 138 -0.47 16.12 -4.68
N TRP A 139 -1.28 15.33 -5.40
CA TRP A 139 -2.05 14.24 -4.82
C TRP A 139 -2.21 13.04 -5.74
N LEU A 140 -2.37 11.86 -5.13
CA LEU A 140 -2.53 10.59 -5.81
C LEU A 140 -3.78 9.86 -5.28
N ALA A 141 -4.70 9.51 -6.18
CA ALA A 141 -5.83 8.64 -5.91
C ALA A 141 -5.54 7.20 -6.36
N ALA A 142 -5.93 6.23 -5.54
CA ALA A 142 -5.75 4.81 -5.86
C ALA A 142 -6.70 3.94 -5.02
N ASP A 143 -6.82 2.67 -5.40
CA ASP A 143 -7.62 1.70 -4.64
C ASP A 143 -6.97 1.30 -3.29
N THR A 144 -7.70 0.54 -2.48
CA THR A 144 -7.23 0.04 -1.17
C THR A 144 -6.01 -0.88 -1.29
N ALA A 145 -5.74 -1.50 -2.44
CA ALA A 145 -4.56 -2.34 -2.63
C ALA A 145 -3.26 -1.50 -2.57
N TYR A 146 -3.30 -0.24 -2.96
CA TYR A 146 -2.19 0.71 -2.80
C TYR A 146 -2.04 1.28 -1.38
N GLY A 147 -3.02 1.06 -0.50
CA GLY A 147 -3.08 1.63 0.86
C GLY A 147 -2.22 0.94 1.92
N SER A 148 -1.11 0.30 1.55
CA SER A 148 -0.18 -0.31 2.51
C SER A 148 0.58 0.76 3.29
N GLU A 149 0.96 0.48 4.55
CA GLU A 149 1.69 1.45 5.38
C GLU A 149 2.98 1.94 4.69
N GLU A 150 3.75 1.03 4.12
CA GLU A 150 5.00 1.37 3.43
C GLU A 150 4.76 2.32 2.24
N ASN A 151 3.71 2.09 1.46
CA ASN A 151 3.40 2.94 0.31
C ASN A 151 2.90 4.31 0.73
N LEU A 152 2.04 4.38 1.73
CA LEU A 152 1.56 5.65 2.28
C LEU A 152 2.71 6.47 2.88
N VAL A 153 3.64 5.83 3.59
CA VAL A 153 4.86 6.47 4.12
C VAL A 153 5.74 7.00 2.99
N TRP A 154 5.95 6.22 1.93
CA TRP A 154 6.72 6.67 0.78
C TRP A 154 6.08 7.89 0.09
N LEU A 155 4.76 7.84 -0.17
CA LEU A 155 4.02 8.95 -0.78
C LEU A 155 4.07 10.22 0.07
N THR A 156 3.74 10.11 1.35
CA THR A 156 3.60 11.28 2.24
C THR A 156 4.94 11.83 2.70
N LEU A 157 5.84 10.99 3.20
CA LEU A 157 7.07 11.45 3.84
C LEU A 157 8.20 11.68 2.84
N LYS A 158 8.35 10.80 1.86
CA LYS A 158 9.44 10.92 0.87
C LYS A 158 9.03 11.77 -0.33
N ARG A 159 7.81 11.58 -0.83
CA ARG A 159 7.32 12.27 -2.04
C ARG A 159 6.43 13.46 -1.75
N GLN A 160 6.02 13.71 -0.51
CA GLN A 160 5.12 14.82 -0.16
C GLN A 160 3.89 14.89 -1.09
N ILE A 161 3.36 13.74 -1.48
CA ILE A 161 2.14 13.59 -2.30
C ILE A 161 1.02 13.20 -1.35
N LEU A 162 -0.12 13.89 -1.43
CA LEU A 162 -1.30 13.59 -0.63
C LEU A 162 -1.94 12.26 -1.09
N PRO A 163 -2.11 11.27 -0.20
CA PRO A 163 -2.67 9.98 -0.57
C PRO A 163 -4.20 9.99 -0.40
N PHE A 164 -4.93 10.13 -1.50
CA PHE A 164 -6.36 9.80 -1.55
C PHE A 164 -6.55 8.29 -1.78
N ILE A 165 -6.01 7.50 -0.85
CA ILE A 165 -5.94 6.05 -0.94
C ILE A 165 -6.53 5.44 0.34
N PRO A 166 -7.58 4.60 0.26
CA PRO A 166 -8.12 3.93 1.43
C PRO A 166 -7.06 3.08 2.14
N VAL A 167 -6.92 3.26 3.45
CA VAL A 167 -5.91 2.52 4.23
C VAL A 167 -6.27 1.04 4.26
N PHE A 168 -5.30 0.19 3.90
CA PHE A 168 -5.43 -1.24 4.04
C PHE A 168 -5.32 -1.63 5.52
N ASP A 169 -6.46 -1.67 6.23
CA ASP A 169 -6.53 -1.93 7.67
C ASP A 169 -7.09 -3.33 7.96
N LYS A 170 -6.27 -4.18 8.58
CA LYS A 170 -6.69 -5.51 9.06
C LYS A 170 -7.15 -5.47 10.52
N SER A 171 -7.23 -4.30 11.15
CA SER A 171 -7.59 -4.15 12.56
C SER A 171 -9.10 -4.10 12.83
N GLU A 172 -9.92 -4.15 11.78
CA GLU A 172 -11.36 -4.34 11.94
C GLU A 172 -11.65 -5.67 12.64
N ARG A 173 -12.47 -5.60 13.69
CA ARG A 173 -12.83 -6.76 14.49
C ARG A 173 -14.18 -7.30 13.99
N THR A 174 -14.20 -8.56 13.59
CA THR A 174 -15.41 -9.25 13.15
C THR A 174 -16.25 -9.80 14.30
N ASP A 175 -15.76 -9.69 15.55
CA ASP A 175 -16.41 -10.20 16.75
C ASP A 175 -17.43 -9.22 17.37
N GLY A 176 -17.78 -8.13 16.66
CA GLY A 176 -18.75 -7.12 17.10
C GLY A 176 -18.25 -6.21 18.23
N THR A 177 -17.01 -6.39 18.69
CA THR A 177 -16.40 -5.49 19.67
C THR A 177 -15.86 -4.25 18.98
N TRP A 178 -15.78 -3.14 19.71
CA TRP A 178 -15.18 -1.92 19.18
C TRP A 178 -13.76 -2.19 18.68
N SER A 179 -13.42 -1.64 17.52
CA SER A 179 -12.12 -1.65 16.88
C SER A 179 -11.31 -0.42 17.30
N ARG A 180 -10.22 -0.09 16.62
CA ARG A 180 -9.46 1.14 16.88
C ARG A 180 -10.18 2.37 16.33
N SER A 181 -10.91 2.26 15.23
CA SER A 181 -11.59 3.40 14.59
C SER A 181 -12.73 3.97 15.43
N ASP A 182 -13.28 3.18 16.36
CA ASP A 182 -14.26 3.66 17.36
C ASP A 182 -13.63 4.59 18.42
N PHE A 183 -12.30 4.71 18.48
CA PHE A 183 -11.59 5.52 19.45
C PHE A 183 -11.05 6.78 18.79
N THR A 184 -11.22 7.92 19.45
CA THR A 184 -10.71 9.21 18.96
C THR A 184 -9.26 9.39 19.40
N TRP A 185 -8.38 9.74 18.48
CA TRP A 185 -6.99 10.10 18.77
C TRP A 185 -6.89 11.60 19.11
N ASP A 186 -6.28 11.93 20.25
CA ASP A 186 -5.97 13.30 20.67
C ASP A 186 -4.44 13.46 20.61
N GLU A 187 -3.96 14.07 19.53
CA GLU A 187 -2.54 14.24 19.25
C GLU A 187 -1.86 15.18 20.25
N GLU A 188 -2.51 16.29 20.61
CA GLU A 188 -1.99 17.29 21.55
C GLU A 188 -1.68 16.67 22.92
N ARG A 189 -2.50 15.71 23.36
CA ARG A 189 -2.37 15.08 24.68
C ARG A 189 -1.82 13.66 24.65
N ASP A 190 -1.38 13.17 23.49
CA ASP A 190 -0.83 11.82 23.29
C ASP A 190 -1.71 10.74 23.96
N ARG A 191 -2.99 10.69 23.58
CA ARG A 191 -3.98 9.77 24.19
C ARG A 191 -5.07 9.35 23.21
N TYR A 192 -5.70 8.22 23.48
CA TYR A 192 -6.99 7.88 22.87
C TYR A 192 -8.14 8.17 23.83
N LEU A 193 -9.29 8.55 23.27
CA LEU A 193 -10.56 8.64 23.96
C LEU A 193 -11.44 7.48 23.47
N CYS A 194 -11.97 6.70 24.40
CA CYS A 194 -12.97 5.69 24.07
C CYS A 194 -14.35 6.33 23.82
N PRO A 195 -15.32 5.60 23.24
CA PRO A 195 -16.68 6.11 23.05
C PRO A 195 -17.39 6.56 24.35
N GLU A 196 -16.97 6.06 25.50
CA GLU A 196 -17.46 6.48 26.83
C GLU A 196 -16.71 7.70 27.39
N GLY A 197 -15.85 8.34 26.58
CA GLY A 197 -15.07 9.52 26.96
C GLY A 197 -13.88 9.25 27.88
N LYS A 198 -13.57 7.98 28.21
CA LYS A 198 -12.44 7.62 29.07
C LYS A 198 -11.12 7.59 28.30
N GLU A 199 -10.06 7.97 28.99
CA GLU A 199 -8.73 8.12 28.40
C GLU A 199 -7.94 6.81 28.41
N LEU A 200 -7.27 6.53 27.30
CA LEU A 200 -6.24 5.51 27.19
C LEU A 200 -4.90 6.23 27.00
N ARG A 201 -4.02 6.07 27.99
CA ARG A 201 -2.70 6.73 28.00
C ARG A 201 -1.61 5.71 27.74
N HIS A 202 -0.53 6.14 27.09
CA HIS A 202 0.69 5.35 27.01
C HIS A 202 1.32 5.30 28.41
N SER A 203 1.60 4.10 28.92
CA SER A 203 2.32 3.98 30.20
C SER A 203 3.69 4.64 30.03
N ARG A 204 3.95 5.71 30.77
CA ARG A 204 5.29 6.30 30.83
C ARG A 204 6.19 5.22 31.43
N ARG A 205 7.06 4.61 30.61
CA ARG A 205 8.12 3.73 31.10
C ARG A 205 8.91 4.47 32.18
N ASN A 206 9.46 3.70 33.12
CA ASN A 206 10.30 4.20 34.20
C ASN A 206 11.32 5.22 33.69
N TYR A 207 11.54 6.28 34.48
CA TYR A 207 12.40 7.42 34.17
C TYR A 207 13.83 7.03 33.70
N SER A 208 14.27 5.82 34.06
CA SER A 208 15.59 5.24 33.82
C SER A 208 15.79 4.52 32.47
N ASP A 209 14.78 4.41 31.59
CA ASP A 209 14.95 3.76 30.27
C ASP A 209 15.68 4.70 29.28
N PRO A 210 16.92 4.38 28.84
CA PRO A 210 17.67 5.21 27.87
C PRO A 210 16.96 5.34 26.52
N ALA A 211 16.04 4.42 26.18
CA ALA A 211 15.24 4.48 24.97
C ALA A 211 14.18 5.59 24.97
N ARG A 212 14.01 6.31 26.10
CA ARG A 212 13.13 7.47 26.27
C ARG A 212 13.54 8.68 25.43
N SER A 213 14.83 8.82 25.13
CA SER A 213 15.40 9.93 24.33
C SER A 213 15.47 9.63 22.83
N ALA A 214 15.04 8.45 22.39
CA ALA A 214 15.10 8.11 20.98
C ALA A 214 14.06 8.93 20.20
N THR A 215 14.54 9.83 19.34
CA THR A 215 13.80 10.74 18.46
C THR A 215 12.97 10.05 17.37
N GLY A 216 12.98 8.71 17.31
CA GLY A 216 12.22 7.96 16.31
C GLY A 216 10.78 7.70 16.72
N MET A 217 9.86 7.75 15.75
CA MET A 217 8.52 7.17 15.91
C MET A 217 8.66 5.68 16.26
N LYS A 218 7.97 5.22 17.31
CA LYS A 218 7.98 3.83 17.79
C LYS A 218 6.55 3.38 18.03
N PRO A 219 6.27 2.07 17.89
CA PRO A 219 4.97 1.54 18.28
C PRO A 219 4.74 1.79 19.78
N ARG A 220 3.54 2.27 20.11
CA ARG A 220 3.13 2.64 21.48
C ARG A 220 1.88 1.88 21.87
N ARG A 221 1.81 1.45 23.13
CA ARG A 221 0.62 0.79 23.69
C ARG A 221 -0.12 1.69 24.67
N TYR A 222 -1.32 2.10 24.30
CA TYR A 222 -2.21 2.92 25.12
C TYR A 222 -3.18 2.02 25.89
N ARG A 223 -3.40 2.31 27.17
CA ARG A 223 -4.24 1.47 28.04
C ARG A 223 -5.15 2.34 28.90
N ALA A 224 -6.40 1.89 29.05
CA ALA A 224 -7.35 2.51 29.97
C ALA A 224 -7.00 2.16 31.42
N LEU A 225 -7.42 3.01 32.37
CA LEU A 225 -7.32 2.68 33.79
C LEU A 225 -8.30 1.55 34.14
N LYS A 226 -7.89 0.67 35.07
CA LYS A 226 -8.75 -0.44 35.52
C LYS A 226 -10.06 0.05 36.14
N ALA A 227 -9.99 1.11 36.95
CA ALA A 227 -11.17 1.72 37.56
C ALA A 227 -12.18 2.23 36.52
N ASP A 228 -11.70 2.79 35.40
CA ASP A 228 -12.58 3.29 34.34
C ASP A 228 -13.28 2.17 33.56
N CYS A 229 -12.69 0.98 33.47
CA CYS A 229 -13.29 -0.16 32.76
C CYS A 229 -14.08 -1.12 33.65
N GLN A 230 -13.85 -1.11 34.98
CA GLN A 230 -14.43 -2.09 35.88
C GLN A 230 -15.96 -2.04 35.90
N ASP A 231 -16.52 -0.82 36.03
CA ASP A 231 -17.95 -0.53 36.12
C ASP A 231 -18.48 0.18 34.85
N CYS A 232 -17.77 0.04 33.73
CA CYS A 232 -18.13 0.67 32.47
C CYS A 232 -19.34 -0.02 31.83
N PRO A 233 -20.42 0.72 31.45
CA PRO A 233 -21.61 0.12 30.84
C PRO A 233 -21.30 -0.59 29.51
N SER A 234 -20.31 -0.06 28.77
CA SER A 234 -19.88 -0.62 27.49
C SER A 234 -18.80 -1.71 27.60
N LYS A 235 -18.44 -2.21 28.80
CA LYS A 235 -17.38 -3.20 28.98
C LYS A 235 -17.55 -4.46 28.11
N ALA A 236 -18.78 -4.97 28.02
CA ALA A 236 -19.10 -6.15 27.22
C ALA A 236 -18.86 -5.95 25.72
N LYS A 237 -19.09 -4.72 25.21
CA LYS A 237 -18.85 -4.37 23.79
C LYS A 237 -17.43 -3.88 23.53
N CYS A 238 -16.78 -3.26 24.52
CA CYS A 238 -15.47 -2.64 24.40
C CYS A 238 -14.31 -3.65 24.59
N CYS A 239 -14.33 -4.43 25.66
CA CYS A 239 -13.27 -5.37 26.00
C CYS A 239 -13.80 -6.59 26.78
N PRO A 240 -14.65 -7.45 26.17
CA PRO A 240 -15.30 -8.56 26.87
C PRO A 240 -14.31 -9.61 27.43
N LYS A 241 -13.14 -9.74 26.80
CA LYS A 241 -12.12 -10.76 27.15
C LYS A 241 -10.95 -10.19 27.96
N SER A 242 -11.03 -8.93 28.44
CA SER A 242 -9.94 -8.29 29.18
C SER A 242 -10.49 -7.35 30.24
N ASP A 243 -9.75 -7.22 31.35
CA ASP A 243 -10.09 -6.29 32.43
C ASP A 243 -10.12 -4.82 31.97
N VAL A 244 -9.33 -4.50 30.94
CA VAL A 244 -9.14 -3.13 30.44
C VAL A 244 -8.86 -3.11 28.95
N ARG A 245 -9.32 -2.05 28.30
CA ARG A 245 -9.02 -1.80 26.90
C ARG A 245 -7.57 -1.37 26.71
N SER A 246 -6.91 -1.89 25.68
CA SER A 246 -5.62 -1.39 25.20
C SER A 246 -5.59 -1.29 23.67
N ILE A 247 -4.91 -0.27 23.16
CA ILE A 247 -4.71 -0.01 21.73
C ILE A 247 -3.21 0.07 21.45
N ASN A 248 -2.74 -0.68 20.46
CA ASN A 248 -1.40 -0.52 19.92
C ASN A 248 -1.48 0.49 18.77
N ARG A 249 -0.69 1.56 18.85
CA ARG A 249 -0.48 2.54 17.77
C ARG A 249 0.85 2.20 17.13
N GLU A 250 0.84 1.83 15.86
CA GLU A 250 2.05 1.47 15.12
C GLU A 250 2.93 2.70 14.85
N LYS A 251 4.18 2.45 14.44
CA LYS A 251 5.19 3.49 14.18
C LYS A 251 4.67 4.59 13.26
N TYR A 252 4.02 4.23 12.15
CA TYR A 252 3.55 5.17 11.15
C TYR A 252 2.01 5.32 11.14
N GLU A 253 1.36 5.06 12.28
CA GLU A 253 -0.10 5.20 12.36
C GLU A 253 -0.56 6.64 12.09
N ILE A 254 0.29 7.64 12.38
CA ILE A 254 0.01 9.04 12.02
C ILE A 254 -0.16 9.23 10.51
N VAL A 255 0.63 8.54 9.69
CA VAL A 255 0.52 8.59 8.22
C VAL A 255 -0.77 7.92 7.77
N ARG A 256 -1.18 6.83 8.44
CA ARG A 256 -2.45 6.13 8.14
C ARG A 256 -3.65 6.97 8.57
N ASP A 257 -3.62 7.61 9.73
CA ASP A 257 -4.66 8.53 10.18
C ASP A 257 -4.76 9.73 9.22
N PHE A 258 -3.64 10.27 8.74
CA PHE A 258 -3.62 11.32 7.73
C PHE A 258 -4.23 10.87 6.39
N ALA A 259 -3.90 9.68 5.90
CA ALA A 259 -4.51 9.11 4.70
C ALA A 259 -6.04 8.92 4.87
N ARG A 260 -6.50 8.47 6.05
CA ARG A 260 -7.94 8.39 6.35
C ARG A 260 -8.59 9.78 6.29
N ALA A 261 -7.96 10.80 6.87
CA ALA A 261 -8.45 12.17 6.80
C ALA A 261 -8.54 12.69 5.35
N CYS A 262 -7.53 12.41 4.51
CA CYS A 262 -7.57 12.73 3.09
C CYS A 262 -8.78 12.09 2.41
N THR A 263 -8.99 10.77 2.59
CA THR A 263 -10.12 10.07 1.98
C THR A 263 -11.49 10.53 2.49
N ALA A 264 -11.59 10.96 3.76
CA ALA A 264 -12.85 11.44 4.35
C ALA A 264 -13.21 12.87 3.91
N SER A 265 -12.23 13.68 3.49
CA SER A 265 -12.39 15.10 3.20
C SER A 265 -13.07 15.45 1.86
N ALA A 266 -13.46 14.46 1.04
CA ALA A 266 -14.03 14.68 -0.31
C ALA A 266 -13.24 15.68 -1.18
N GLY A 267 -11.90 15.74 -1.04
CA GLY A 267 -11.03 16.63 -1.82
C GLY A 267 -10.85 18.05 -1.27
N SER A 268 -11.30 18.32 -0.04
CA SER A 268 -11.25 19.66 0.57
C SER A 268 -10.22 19.80 1.69
N VAL A 269 -9.10 19.06 1.65
CA VAL A 269 -8.00 19.32 2.61
C VAL A 269 -7.27 20.61 2.18
N PRO A 270 -7.33 21.71 2.96
CA PRO A 270 -6.56 22.91 2.64
C PRO A 270 -5.08 22.58 2.82
N TRP A 271 -4.31 22.64 1.73
CA TRP A 271 -2.85 22.59 1.80
C TRP A 271 -2.32 23.98 2.16
N ASP A 272 -2.42 24.34 3.43
CA ASP A 272 -1.81 25.58 3.94
C ASP A 272 -0.34 25.35 4.38
N GLY A 273 0.18 24.12 4.26
CA GLY A 273 1.47 23.74 4.84
C GLY A 273 1.51 23.71 6.38
N VAL A 274 0.43 24.17 7.04
CA VAL A 274 0.30 24.27 8.51
C VAL A 274 -0.33 23.01 9.15
N GLY A 275 -0.91 22.11 8.34
CA GLY A 275 -1.60 20.89 8.82
C GLY A 275 -1.00 19.56 8.33
N ALA A 276 0.00 19.59 7.45
CA ALA A 276 0.85 18.41 7.28
C ALA A 276 1.54 18.18 8.63
N PRO A 277 1.62 16.94 9.15
CA PRO A 277 2.44 16.71 10.33
C PRO A 277 3.81 17.29 10.00
N THR A 278 4.31 18.19 10.85
CA THR A 278 5.66 18.73 10.70
C THR A 278 6.59 17.57 10.99
N PHE A 279 6.86 16.78 9.97
CA PHE A 279 7.78 15.65 10.03
C PHE A 279 9.18 16.27 9.99
N GLY A 280 9.63 16.76 11.15
CA GLY A 280 11.02 17.18 11.33
C GLY A 280 11.93 16.07 10.81
N GLU A 281 12.81 16.42 9.88
CA GLU A 281 13.80 15.58 9.17
C GLU A 281 13.76 14.09 9.57
N VAL A 282 12.78 13.36 9.04
CA VAL A 282 12.74 11.91 9.20
C VAL A 282 13.71 11.34 8.17
N GLN A 283 14.97 11.16 8.58
CA GLN A 283 15.92 10.36 7.83
C GLN A 283 15.33 8.96 7.63
N ALA A 284 15.20 8.59 6.36
CA ALA A 284 14.78 7.28 5.91
C ALA A 284 15.86 6.22 6.13
#